data_AF-A0A0S9DNR6-F1
#
_entry.id   AF-A0A0S9DNR6-F1
#
_cell.length_a   1.000
_cell.length_b   1.000
_cell.length_c   1.000
_cell.angle_alpha   90.00
_cell.angle_beta   90.00
_cell.angle_gamma   90.00
#
_symmetry.space_group_name_H-M   'P 1'
#
loop_
_entity.id
_entity.type
_entity.pdbx_description
1 polymer ?
#
loop_
_entity_poly.entity_id
_entity_poly.type
_entity_poly.pdbx_seq_one_letter_code
_entity_poly.pdbx_strand_id
1 'polypeptide(L)'
;MRMPLSDAPVPPYDGPRGILHADRHEVAARLFVATFLKQKASRLPRVDVEIPGLSGLQGELAELGGYSVGSFTLFANKQPWAITTQLALECVLIWERASIAARYGDKIVVLEPGMRILVSSEPAAAADRAIARVRPTS
;
A
#
# COMPACT_ATOMS: atom_id res chain seq x y z
N MET A 1 28.89 -2.90 27.08
CA MET A 1 27.70 -3.62 26.59
C MET A 1 26.97 -2.71 25.62
N ARG A 2 27.14 -2.88 24.31
CA ARG A 2 26.35 -2.18 23.28
C ARG A 2 25.15 -3.06 22.96
N MET A 3 23.93 -2.52 23.10
CA MET A 3 22.69 -3.20 22.72
C MET A 3 22.73 -3.53 21.21
N PRO A 4 22.13 -4.65 20.77
CA PRO A 4 21.99 -4.92 19.35
C PRO A 4 21.03 -3.88 18.76
N LEU A 5 21.48 -3.19 17.71
CA LEU A 5 20.60 -2.46 16.80
C LEU A 5 19.60 -3.50 16.28
N SER A 6 18.32 -3.29 16.58
CA SER A 6 17.24 -4.12 16.08
C SER A 6 17.36 -4.22 14.56
N ASP A 7 17.40 -5.44 14.02
CA ASP A 7 17.26 -5.78 12.58
C ASP A 7 15.84 -5.45 12.06
N ALA A 8 15.22 -4.38 12.56
CA ALA A 8 13.96 -3.90 12.04
C ALA A 8 14.21 -3.37 10.62
N PRO A 9 13.46 -3.84 9.61
CA PRO A 9 13.61 -3.33 8.26
C PRO A 9 13.39 -1.81 8.25
N VAL A 10 14.35 -1.10 7.66
CA VAL A 10 14.27 0.37 7.54
C VAL A 10 13.04 0.73 6.70
N PRO A 11 12.13 1.59 7.21
CA PRO A 11 10.97 2.02 6.45
C PRO A 11 11.37 2.67 5.12
N PRO A 12 10.63 2.43 4.03
CA PRO A 12 10.94 3.01 2.73
C PRO A 12 10.74 4.53 2.67
N TYR A 13 9.99 5.11 3.62
CA TYR A 13 9.76 6.55 3.68
C TYR A 13 10.08 7.11 5.07
N ASP A 14 10.59 8.34 5.11
CA ASP A 14 10.90 9.08 6.34
C ASP A 14 9.63 9.71 6.93
N GLY A 15 8.83 8.89 7.60
CA GLY A 15 7.60 9.33 8.24
C GLY A 15 6.49 9.74 7.26
N PRO A 16 5.41 10.34 7.76
CA PRO A 16 4.27 10.73 6.93
C PRO A 16 4.60 11.84 5.94
N ARG A 17 5.52 12.75 6.28
CA ARG A 17 5.94 13.80 5.33
C ARG A 17 6.67 13.16 4.14
N GLY A 18 7.50 12.14 4.36
CA GLY A 18 8.14 11.38 3.30
C GLY A 18 7.13 10.76 2.33
N ILE A 19 6.10 10.09 2.85
CA ILE A 19 5.03 9.51 2.01
C ILE A 19 4.27 10.59 1.24
N LEU A 20 3.92 11.71 1.90
CA LEU A 20 3.13 12.77 1.29
C LEU A 20 3.81 13.40 0.06
N HIS A 21 5.13 13.46 0.07
CA HIS A 21 5.92 14.04 -1.02
C HIS A 21 6.47 13.01 -2.01
N ALA A 22 6.28 11.72 -1.78
CA ALA A 22 6.73 10.65 -2.69
C ALA A 22 5.88 10.57 -3.97
N ASP A 23 6.45 9.95 -5.02
CA ASP A 23 5.71 9.62 -6.25
C ASP A 23 4.54 8.70 -5.91
N ARG A 24 3.33 9.13 -6.27
CA ARG A 24 2.08 8.39 -5.99
C ARG A 24 2.07 7.00 -6.60
N HIS A 25 2.70 6.82 -7.77
CA HIS A 25 2.78 5.51 -8.40
C HIS A 25 3.74 4.58 -7.66
N GLU A 26 4.85 5.10 -7.16
CA GLU A 26 5.79 4.32 -6.35
C GLU A 26 5.12 3.90 -5.04
N VAL A 27 4.46 4.84 -4.36
CA VAL A 27 3.69 4.56 -3.13
C VAL A 27 2.62 3.50 -3.42
N ALA A 28 1.87 3.63 -4.52
CA ALA A 28 0.86 2.66 -4.91
C ALA A 28 1.46 1.27 -5.20
N ALA A 29 2.61 1.18 -5.88
CA ALA A 29 3.27 -0.09 -6.16
C ALA A 29 3.75 -0.78 -4.86
N ARG A 30 4.42 -0.02 -3.98
CA ARG A 30 4.91 -0.54 -2.69
C ARG A 30 3.76 -0.92 -1.78
N LEU A 31 2.72 -0.09 -1.71
CA LEU A 31 1.52 -0.37 -0.93
C LEU A 31 0.83 -1.63 -1.43
N PHE A 32 0.66 -1.81 -2.74
CA PHE A 32 0.06 -3.02 -3.31
C PHE A 32 0.79 -4.28 -2.84
N VAL A 33 2.13 -4.29 -2.93
CA VAL A 33 2.91 -5.46 -2.50
C VAL A 33 2.84 -5.65 -0.99
N ALA A 34 3.05 -4.61 -0.17
CA ALA A 34 2.98 -4.73 1.29
C ALA A 34 1.63 -5.30 1.74
N THR A 35 0.56 -4.76 1.17
CA THR A 35 -0.83 -5.06 1.45
C THR A 35 -1.22 -6.50 1.10
N PHE A 36 -0.86 -6.95 -0.11
CA PHE A 36 -1.36 -8.22 -0.65
C PHE A 36 -0.34 -9.37 -0.57
N LEU A 37 0.96 -9.08 -0.44
CA LEU A 37 2.00 -10.10 -0.31
C LEU A 37 2.07 -10.70 1.10
N LYS A 38 1.85 -9.89 2.15
CA LYS A 38 1.78 -10.34 3.56
C LYS A 38 0.70 -11.40 3.77
N GLN A 39 -0.35 -11.39 2.94
CA GLN A 39 -1.48 -12.32 3.03
C GLN A 39 -1.22 -13.68 2.38
N LYS A 40 0.00 -13.96 1.90
CA LYS A 40 0.42 -15.26 1.32
C LYS A 40 0.30 -16.48 2.26
N ALA A 41 -0.02 -16.29 3.55
CA ALA A 41 -0.18 -17.39 4.50
C ALA A 41 -1.50 -18.19 4.36
N SER A 42 -2.47 -17.75 3.54
CA SER A 42 -3.76 -18.44 3.40
C SER A 42 -3.72 -19.57 2.35
N ARG A 43 -4.22 -20.76 2.71
CA ARG A 43 -4.14 -22.04 1.96
C ARG A 43 -5.24 -22.28 0.92
N LEU A 44 -6.15 -21.33 0.68
CA LEU A 44 -7.33 -21.53 -0.18
C LEU A 44 -7.26 -20.73 -1.50
N PRO A 45 -8.04 -21.11 -2.53
CA PRO A 45 -8.10 -20.38 -3.80
C PRO A 45 -8.42 -18.91 -3.52
N ARG A 46 -7.51 -18.04 -3.94
CA ARG A 46 -7.40 -16.64 -3.53
C ARG A 46 -8.47 -15.75 -4.17
N VAL A 47 -9.72 -15.93 -3.76
CA VAL A 47 -10.84 -15.02 -4.06
C VAL A 47 -11.13 -14.08 -2.88
N ASP A 48 -10.60 -14.41 -1.69
CA ASP A 48 -10.93 -13.75 -0.41
C ASP A 48 -9.73 -13.03 0.22
N VAL A 49 -8.94 -12.27 -0.55
CA VAL A 49 -8.08 -11.26 0.08
C VAL A 49 -8.96 -10.06 0.42
N GLU A 50 -9.68 -10.19 1.53
CA GLU A 50 -10.58 -9.16 2.04
C GLU A 50 -9.80 -8.24 2.96
N ILE A 51 -9.41 -7.09 2.42
CA ILE A 51 -8.98 -5.97 3.27
C ILE A 51 -10.25 -5.22 3.66
N PRO A 52 -10.44 -4.86 4.94
CA PRO A 52 -11.60 -4.10 5.41
C PRO A 52 -11.54 -2.67 4.87
N GLY A 53 -11.69 -2.51 3.56
CA GLY A 53 -11.69 -1.25 2.84
C GLY A 53 -10.48 -0.37 3.13
N LEU A 54 -10.73 0.94 3.15
CA LEU A 54 -9.69 1.96 3.29
C LEU A 54 -9.01 1.96 4.67
N SER A 55 -9.64 1.43 5.72
CA SER A 55 -9.05 1.41 7.07
C SER A 55 -7.89 0.40 7.16
N GLY A 56 -7.98 -0.74 6.49
CA GLY A 56 -6.86 -1.69 6.38
C GLY A 56 -5.67 -1.09 5.63
N LEU A 57 -5.93 -0.32 4.56
CA LEU A 57 -4.87 0.36 3.80
C LEU A 57 -4.16 1.46 4.59
N GLN A 58 -4.85 2.13 5.51
CA GLN A 58 -4.23 3.16 6.36
C GLN A 58 -3.13 2.57 7.26
N GLY A 59 -3.33 1.36 7.77
CA GLY A 59 -2.33 0.64 8.57
C GLY A 59 -1.08 0.32 7.76
N GLU A 60 -1.26 -0.27 6.58
CA GLU A 60 -0.16 -0.61 5.67
C GLU A 60 0.60 0.64 5.19
N LEU A 61 -0.11 1.75 4.90
CA LEU A 61 0.51 3.04 4.59
C LEU A 61 1.32 3.59 5.76
N ALA A 62 0.82 3.46 6.99
CA ALA A 62 1.54 3.91 8.18
C ALA A 62 2.85 3.13 8.37
N GLU A 63 2.81 1.81 8.17
CA GLU A 63 3.99 0.96 8.25
C GLU A 63 5.05 1.31 7.20
N LEU A 64 4.65 1.64 5.96
CA LEU A 64 5.58 2.14 4.95
C LEU A 64 6.30 3.43 5.37
N GLY A 65 5.69 4.23 6.24
CA GLY A 65 6.27 5.44 6.79
C GLY A 65 6.98 5.24 8.12
N GLY A 66 7.03 4.02 8.64
CA GLY A 66 7.65 3.71 9.93
C GLY A 66 6.87 4.23 11.14
N TYR A 67 5.55 4.41 11.01
CA TYR A 67 4.69 4.85 12.12
C TYR A 67 3.48 3.94 12.26
N SER A 68 2.81 4.00 13.41
CA SER A 68 1.56 3.27 13.64
C SER A 68 0.37 4.23 13.61
N VAL A 69 -0.80 3.71 13.26
CA VAL A 69 -2.07 4.45 13.26
C VAL A 69 -2.33 5.09 14.64
N GLY A 70 -2.00 4.39 15.74
CA GLY A 70 -2.17 4.92 17.11
C GLY A 70 -1.16 6.00 17.54
N SER A 71 -0.09 6.26 16.77
CA SER A 71 0.96 7.23 17.14
C SER A 71 0.76 8.63 16.57
N PHE A 72 -0.27 8.86 15.75
CA PHE A 72 -0.64 10.19 15.26
C PHE A 72 -1.60 10.93 16.19
N THR A 73 -1.05 11.47 17.29
CA THR A 73 -1.68 12.53 18.11
C THR A 73 -1.18 13.93 17.72
N LEU A 74 -0.65 14.11 16.51
CA LEU A 74 -0.12 15.39 16.06
C LEU A 74 -1.12 16.08 15.12
N PHE A 75 -1.54 17.28 15.54
CA PHE A 75 -2.47 18.23 14.92
C PHE A 75 -3.96 18.05 15.24
N ALA A 76 -4.28 18.33 16.51
CA ALA A 76 -5.61 18.41 17.12
C ALA A 76 -6.59 19.45 16.52
N ASN A 77 -6.58 19.77 15.22
CA ASN A 77 -7.59 20.65 14.62
C ASN A 77 -7.94 20.36 13.14
N LYS A 78 -7.35 19.34 12.51
CA LYS A 78 -7.74 18.88 11.16
C LYS A 78 -7.61 17.37 11.12
N GLN A 79 -8.69 16.67 10.77
CA GLN A 79 -8.79 15.20 10.77
C GLN A 79 -7.51 14.55 10.22
N PRO A 80 -6.61 14.02 11.07
CA PRO A 80 -5.33 13.44 10.62
C PRO A 80 -5.54 12.28 9.64
N TRP A 81 -6.70 11.64 9.78
CA TRP A 81 -7.19 10.55 8.94
C TRP A 81 -7.56 10.96 7.52
N ALA A 82 -7.93 12.22 7.27
CA ALA A 82 -8.40 12.65 5.96
C ALA A 82 -7.29 12.51 4.90
N ILE A 83 -6.04 12.83 5.27
CA ILE A 83 -4.90 12.79 4.37
C ILE A 83 -4.50 11.35 4.04
N THR A 84 -4.39 10.47 5.06
CA THR A 84 -4.05 9.06 4.85
C THR A 84 -5.16 8.33 4.09
N THR A 85 -6.43 8.67 4.35
CA THR A 85 -7.58 8.15 3.59
C THR A 85 -7.54 8.60 2.14
N GLN A 86 -7.23 9.88 1.89
CA GLN A 86 -7.10 10.40 0.53
C GLN A 86 -5.96 9.69 -0.21
N LEU A 87 -4.80 9.52 0.42
CA LEU A 87 -3.66 8.79 -0.16
C LEU A 87 -4.01 7.32 -0.46
N ALA A 88 -4.71 6.64 0.46
CA ALA A 88 -5.18 5.28 0.24
C ALA A 88 -6.13 5.20 -0.97
N LEU A 89 -7.05 6.15 -1.08
CA LEU A 89 -7.97 6.24 -2.21
C LEU A 89 -7.23 6.51 -3.53
N GLU A 90 -6.25 7.42 -3.54
CA GLU A 90 -5.41 7.68 -4.71
C GLU A 90 -4.67 6.42 -5.16
N CYS A 91 -4.12 5.63 -4.22
CA CYS A 91 -3.47 4.36 -4.53
C CYS A 91 -4.45 3.35 -5.15
N VAL A 92 -5.67 3.23 -4.60
CA VAL A 92 -6.71 2.35 -5.14
C VAL A 92 -7.10 2.76 -6.56
N LEU A 93 -7.27 4.06 -6.82
CA LEU A 93 -7.57 4.56 -8.16
C LEU A 93 -6.46 4.25 -9.17
N ILE A 94 -5.19 4.33 -8.74
CA ILE A 94 -4.05 3.93 -9.56
C ILE A 94 -4.11 2.43 -9.89
N TRP A 95 -4.44 1.57 -8.91
CA TRP A 95 -4.56 0.14 -9.13
C TRP A 95 -5.73 -0.25 -10.04
N GLU A 96 -6.87 0.42 -9.87
CA GLU A 96 -8.05 0.29 -10.73
C GLU A 96 -7.70 0.66 -12.18
N ARG A 97 -7.02 1.79 -12.36
CA ARG A 97 -6.56 2.23 -13.68
C ARG A 97 -5.56 1.26 -14.31
N ALA A 98 -4.72 0.63 -13.51
CA ALA A 98 -3.76 -0.38 -13.95
C ALA A 98 -4.37 -1.78 -14.14
N SER A 99 -5.66 -1.97 -13.84
CA SER A 99 -6.37 -3.26 -13.91
C SER A 99 -5.73 -4.36 -13.05
N ILE A 100 -5.12 -4.00 -11.92
CA ILE A 100 -4.48 -4.97 -11.01
C ILE A 100 -5.29 -5.21 -9.73
N ALA A 101 -6.17 -4.28 -9.36
CA ALA A 101 -7.13 -4.42 -8.27
C ALA A 101 -8.42 -3.64 -8.60
N ALA A 102 -9.51 -3.95 -7.91
CA ALA A 102 -10.78 -3.24 -8.05
C ALA A 102 -11.52 -3.13 -6.71
N ARG A 103 -12.37 -2.10 -6.56
CA ARG A 103 -13.34 -2.04 -5.47
C ARG A 103 -14.53 -2.97 -5.72
N TYR A 104 -14.93 -3.71 -4.69
CA TYR A 104 -16.14 -4.53 -4.67
C TYR A 104 -16.87 -4.30 -3.35
N GLY A 105 -17.94 -3.51 -3.37
CA GLY A 105 -18.61 -3.06 -2.15
C GLY A 105 -17.67 -2.24 -1.27
N ASP A 106 -17.49 -2.67 -0.03
CA ASP A 106 -16.56 -2.10 0.95
C ASP A 106 -15.14 -2.70 0.89
N LYS A 107 -14.88 -3.61 -0.05
CA LYS A 107 -13.62 -4.35 -0.17
C LYS A 107 -12.81 -3.91 -1.38
N ILE A 108 -11.51 -4.23 -1.35
CA ILE A 108 -10.59 -4.10 -2.47
C ILE A 108 -10.08 -5.49 -2.82
N VAL A 109 -10.38 -5.94 -4.03
CA VAL A 109 -10.02 -7.28 -4.52
C VAL A 109 -8.87 -7.20 -5.52
N VAL A 110 -7.97 -8.17 -5.47
CA VAL A 110 -6.88 -8.28 -6.45
C VAL A 110 -7.40 -8.98 -7.71
N LEU A 111 -7.18 -8.37 -8.87
CA LEU A 111 -7.56 -8.96 -10.16
C LEU A 111 -6.49 -9.93 -10.65
N GLU A 112 -6.84 -10.75 -11.64
CA GLU A 112 -5.95 -11.77 -12.22
C GLU A 112 -4.55 -11.22 -12.62
N PRO A 113 -4.43 -10.04 -13.26
CA PRO A 113 -3.12 -9.42 -13.52
C PRO A 113 -2.34 -9.08 -12.24
N GLY A 114 -3.03 -8.60 -11.21
CA GLY A 114 -2.45 -8.33 -9.89
C GLY A 114 -1.94 -9.61 -9.21
N MET A 115 -2.66 -10.72 -9.35
CA MET A 115 -2.24 -12.02 -8.82
C MET A 115 -0.92 -12.48 -9.45
N ARG A 116 -0.75 -12.29 -10.76
CA ARG A 116 0.50 -12.59 -11.47
C ARG A 116 1.67 -11.74 -10.97
N ILE A 117 1.43 -10.47 -10.64
CA ILE A 117 2.43 -9.57 -10.06
C ILE A 117 2.91 -10.11 -8.70
N LEU A 118 1.98 -10.54 -7.83
CA LEU A 118 2.30 -11.02 -6.47
C LEU A 118 3.08 -12.35 -6.43
N VAL A 119 3.03 -13.15 -7.50
CA VAL A 119 3.81 -14.40 -7.63
C VAL A 119 5.11 -14.21 -8.42
N SER A 120 5.37 -13.01 -8.95
CA SER A 120 6.62 -12.68 -9.61
C SER A 120 7.82 -12.81 -8.66
N SER A 121 9.01 -13.04 -9.22
CA SER A 121 10.29 -12.96 -8.49
C SER A 121 10.57 -11.54 -7.98
N GLU A 122 10.01 -10.52 -8.63
CA GLU A 122 10.16 -9.11 -8.26
C GLU A 122 8.80 -8.39 -8.23
N PRO A 123 7.94 -8.65 -7.23
CA PRO A 123 6.57 -8.11 -7.19
C PRO A 123 6.52 -6.58 -7.22
N ALA A 124 7.44 -5.91 -6.53
CA ALA A 124 7.49 -4.45 -6.48
C ALA A 124 7.80 -3.84 -7.86
N ALA A 125 8.82 -4.36 -8.54
CA ALA A 125 9.18 -3.92 -9.89
C ALA A 125 8.08 -4.28 -10.91
N ALA A 126 7.42 -5.43 -10.75
CA ALA A 126 6.31 -5.82 -11.61
C ALA A 126 5.08 -4.91 -11.41
N ALA A 127 4.77 -4.52 -10.18
CA ALA A 127 3.70 -3.57 -9.86
C ALA A 127 3.99 -2.19 -10.44
N ASP A 128 5.21 -1.67 -10.26
CA ASP A 128 5.61 -0.38 -10.82
C ASP A 128 5.50 -0.37 -12.35
N ARG A 129 6.00 -1.41 -13.04
CA ARG A 129 5.83 -1.55 -14.49
C ARG A 129 4.37 -1.60 -14.94
N ALA A 130 3.49 -2.24 -14.18
CA ALA A 130 2.06 -2.30 -14.52
C ALA A 130 1.41 -0.92 -14.41
N ILE A 131 1.72 -0.17 -13.35
CA ILE A 131 1.22 1.18 -13.12
C ILE A 131 1.80 2.18 -14.14
N ALA A 132 3.09 2.06 -14.46
CA ALA A 132 3.75 2.94 -15.42
C ALA A 132 3.10 2.93 -16.82
N ARG A 133 2.56 1.78 -17.25
CA ARG A 133 1.87 1.63 -18.55
C ARG A 133 0.63 2.49 -18.70
N VAL A 134 0.01 2.88 -17.59
CA VAL A 134 -1.25 3.64 -17.59
C VAL A 134 -1.06 5.10 -17.20
N ARG A 135 0.18 5.53 -16.96
CA ARG A 135 0.52 6.95 -16.78
C ARG A 135 0.12 7.70 -18.05
N PRO A 136 -0.66 8.79 -17.96
CA PRO A 136 -0.90 9.63 -19.11
C PRO A 136 0.45 10.19 -19.59
N THR A 137 0.77 9.99 -20.86
CA THR A 137 1.87 10.69 -21.52
C THR A 137 1.52 12.17 -21.55
N SER A 138 2.32 12.98 -20.85
CA SER A 138 2.28 14.44 -20.90
C SER A 138 2.48 14.98 -22.31
#